data_AF-A0A5E4NAW3-F1
#
_entry.id   AF-A0A5E4NAW3-F1
#
_cell.length_a   1.000
_cell.length_b   1.000
_cell.length_c   1.000
_cell.angle_alpha   90.00
_cell.angle_beta   90.00
_cell.angle_gamma   90.00
#
_symmetry.space_group_name_H-M   'P 1'
#
loop_
_entity.id
_entity.type
_entity.pdbx_description
1 polymer ?
#
loop_
_entity_poly.entity_id
_entity_poly.type
_entity_poly.pdbx_seq_one_letter_code
_entity_poly.pdbx_strand_id
1 'polypeptide(L)'
;RRLRCFVRVLHNKSTSDIKRRISLAKQAFHNKNRFLTNKHLSIGVHKYDEIFVWSVLTYDSETWTMNKKYRSKLEATEMWMWRKTAETRWIDKMRNEQVLEEVPTREKQLMKIIESRKLKLVGHIIQHNDFIIDILKEK
;
A
#
# COMPACT_ATOMS: atom_id res chain seq x y z
N ARG A 1 -26.37 -18.71 -8.33
CA ARG A 1 -25.23 -18.90 -9.29
C ARG A 1 -24.62 -17.57 -9.77
N ARG A 2 -25.39 -16.56 -10.19
CA ARG A 2 -24.88 -15.25 -10.68
C ARG A 2 -23.96 -14.49 -9.72
N LEU A 3 -24.33 -14.40 -8.43
CA LEU A 3 -23.50 -13.73 -7.40
C LEU A 3 -22.10 -14.34 -7.25
N ARG A 4 -22.00 -15.67 -7.35
CA ARG A 4 -20.73 -16.39 -7.20
C ARG A 4 -19.78 -16.11 -8.38
N CYS A 5 -20.31 -15.97 -9.60
CA CYS A 5 -19.52 -15.55 -10.76
C CYS A 5 -19.10 -14.08 -10.66
N PHE A 6 -19.99 -13.18 -10.24
CA PHE A 6 -19.69 -11.76 -10.10
C PHE A 6 -18.57 -11.49 -9.08
N VAL A 7 -18.68 -12.09 -7.89
CA VAL A 7 -17.64 -12.04 -6.85
C VAL A 7 -16.30 -12.56 -7.40
N ARG A 8 -16.31 -13.69 -8.13
CA ARG A 8 -15.09 -14.25 -8.74
C ARG A 8 -14.44 -13.30 -9.76
N VAL A 9 -15.25 -12.61 -10.57
CA VAL A 9 -14.75 -11.62 -11.55
C VAL A 9 -14.12 -10.43 -10.85
N LEU A 10 -14.77 -9.89 -9.81
CA LEU A 10 -14.23 -8.77 -9.02
C LEU A 10 -12.92 -9.15 -8.34
N HIS A 11 -12.87 -10.31 -7.69
CA HIS A 11 -11.64 -10.82 -7.09
C HIS A 11 -10.52 -10.91 -8.11
N ASN A 12 -10.76 -11.54 -9.27
CA ASN A 12 -9.76 -11.68 -10.32
C ASN A 12 -9.20 -10.33 -10.78
N LYS A 13 -10.07 -9.34 -11.02
CA LYS A 13 -9.66 -7.98 -11.39
C LYS A 13 -8.79 -7.33 -10.32
N SER A 14 -9.18 -7.41 -9.04
CA SER A 14 -8.36 -6.90 -7.93
C SER A 14 -7.01 -7.62 -7.85
N THR A 15 -6.97 -8.94 -8.10
CA THR A 15 -5.72 -9.70 -8.04
C THR A 15 -4.71 -9.23 -9.09
N SER A 16 -5.16 -8.97 -10.32
CA SER A 16 -4.32 -8.50 -11.41
C SER A 16 -3.86 -7.07 -11.16
N ASP A 17 -4.75 -6.22 -10.68
CA ASP A 17 -4.43 -4.82 -10.44
C ASP A 17 -3.42 -4.64 -9.30
N ILE A 18 -3.60 -5.35 -8.18
CA ILE A 18 -2.63 -5.34 -7.05
C ILE A 18 -1.24 -5.78 -7.54
N LYS A 19 -1.16 -6.86 -8.33
CA LYS A 19 0.12 -7.33 -8.88
C LYS A 19 0.75 -6.30 -9.80
N ARG A 20 -0.05 -5.69 -10.69
CA ARG A 20 0.38 -4.63 -11.61
C ARG A 20 0.93 -3.44 -10.84
N ARG A 21 0.21 -2.97 -9.82
CA ARG A 21 0.57 -1.81 -8.99
C ARG A 21 1.84 -2.04 -8.19
N ILE A 22 2.01 -3.24 -7.64
CA ILE A 22 3.29 -3.65 -7.03
C ILE A 22 4.43 -3.59 -8.05
N SER A 23 4.21 -4.10 -9.27
CA SER A 23 5.23 -4.05 -10.32
C SER A 23 5.61 -2.62 -10.70
N LEU A 24 4.62 -1.75 -10.90
CA LEU A 24 4.84 -0.33 -11.21
C LEU A 24 5.55 0.40 -10.07
N ALA A 25 5.16 0.13 -8.82
CA ALA A 25 5.80 0.74 -7.65
C ALA A 25 7.27 0.30 -7.53
N LYS A 26 7.58 -0.98 -7.79
CA LYS A 26 8.96 -1.48 -7.82
C LYS A 26 9.78 -0.85 -8.95
N GLN A 27 9.20 -0.68 -10.13
CA GLN A 27 9.85 -0.03 -11.26
C GLN A 27 10.11 1.46 -10.96
N ALA A 28 9.11 2.15 -10.42
CA ALA A 28 9.21 3.54 -9.98
C ALA A 28 10.34 3.74 -8.96
N PHE A 29 10.44 2.82 -7.99
CA PHE A 29 11.55 2.78 -7.03
C PHE A 29 12.89 2.57 -7.75
N HIS A 30 12.97 1.58 -8.65
CA HIS A 30 14.21 1.27 -9.36
C HIS A 30 14.72 2.44 -10.22
N ASN A 31 13.82 3.13 -10.93
CA ASN A 31 14.15 4.30 -11.74
C ASN A 31 14.76 5.45 -10.93
N LYS A 32 14.44 5.52 -9.63
CA LYS A 32 14.97 6.54 -8.71
C LYS A 32 16.00 5.98 -7.73
N ASN A 33 16.40 4.71 -7.84
CA ASN A 33 17.19 3.98 -6.84
C ASN A 33 18.48 4.71 -6.44
N ARG A 34 19.16 5.38 -7.39
CA ARG A 34 20.37 6.16 -7.12
C ARG A 34 20.13 7.30 -6.11
N PHE A 35 18.93 7.87 -6.12
CA PHE A 35 18.51 8.89 -5.16
C PHE A 35 18.03 8.22 -3.87
N LEU A 36 17.14 7.22 -3.96
CA LEU A 36 16.52 6.60 -2.78
C LEU A 36 17.50 5.83 -1.88
N THR A 37 18.60 5.32 -2.41
CA THR A 37 19.60 4.52 -1.65
C THR A 37 20.80 5.34 -1.17
N ASN A 38 20.86 6.65 -1.45
CA ASN A 38 22.03 7.46 -1.09
C ASN A 38 22.01 7.87 0.40
N LYS A 39 22.96 7.34 1.19
CA LYS A 39 23.12 7.63 2.64
C LYS A 39 23.47 9.08 2.98
N HIS A 40 23.97 9.85 2.01
CA HIS A 40 24.34 11.25 2.22
C HIS A 40 23.16 12.21 2.06
N LEU A 41 22.01 11.72 1.59
CA LEU A 41 20.79 12.51 1.59
C LEU A 41 20.23 12.58 3.00
N SER A 42 19.77 13.76 3.39
CA SER A 42 19.08 13.96 4.66
C SER A 42 17.94 12.95 4.82
N ILE A 43 17.72 12.48 6.05
CA ILE A 43 16.62 11.58 6.43
C ILE A 43 15.26 12.08 5.91
N GLY A 44 15.07 13.41 5.82
CA GLY A 44 13.87 14.01 5.26
C GLY A 44 13.64 13.73 3.77
N VAL A 45 14.69 13.40 3.03
CA VAL A 45 14.64 13.07 1.60
C VAL A 45 14.03 11.68 1.37
N HIS A 46 14.22 10.74 2.29
CA HIS A 46 13.61 9.41 2.23
C HIS A 46 12.09 9.42 2.40
N LYS A 47 11.53 10.50 2.96
CA LYS A 47 10.07 10.72 3.03
C LYS A 47 9.45 10.99 1.65
N TYR A 48 10.24 11.46 0.68
CA TYR A 48 9.76 11.63 -0.70
C TYR A 48 9.61 10.27 -1.41
N ASP A 49 10.40 9.28 -1.00
CA ASP A 49 10.35 7.90 -1.49
C ASP A 49 9.00 7.27 -1.11
N GLU A 50 8.57 7.49 0.14
CA GLU A 50 7.25 7.13 0.64
C GLU A 50 6.14 7.74 -0.23
N ILE A 51 6.20 9.06 -0.48
CA ILE A 51 5.16 9.76 -1.23
C ILE A 51 5.07 9.25 -2.67
N PHE A 52 6.21 9.13 -3.37
CA PHE A 52 6.22 8.73 -4.77
C PHE A 52 5.79 7.28 -4.95
N VAL A 53 6.32 6.38 -4.14
CA VAL A 53 6.06 4.94 -4.28
C VAL A 53 4.69 4.57 -3.73
N TRP A 54 4.28 5.14 -2.59
CA TRP A 54 2.93 4.91 -2.07
C TRP A 54 1.86 5.48 -3.00
N SER A 55 2.08 6.63 -3.65
CA SER A 55 1.07 7.16 -4.59
C SER A 55 0.78 6.18 -5.75
N VAL A 56 1.83 5.57 -6.33
CA VAL A 56 1.69 4.57 -7.39
C VAL A 56 1.02 3.30 -6.88
N LEU A 57 1.40 2.85 -5.69
CA LEU A 57 0.92 1.60 -5.11
C LEU A 57 -0.52 1.70 -4.60
N THR A 58 -0.91 2.84 -4.03
CA THR A 58 -2.23 3.07 -3.43
C THR A 58 -3.26 3.60 -4.44
N TYR A 59 -2.86 3.78 -5.70
CA TYR A 59 -3.80 4.19 -6.74
C TYR A 59 -4.87 3.11 -6.92
N ASP A 60 -6.14 3.53 -6.86
CA ASP A 60 -7.33 2.66 -6.99
C ASP A 60 -7.41 1.55 -5.92
N SER A 61 -6.70 1.70 -4.80
CA SER A 61 -6.73 0.72 -3.70
C SER A 61 -8.09 0.64 -3.00
N GLU A 62 -8.92 1.66 -3.18
CA GLU A 62 -10.27 1.75 -2.65
C GLU A 62 -11.17 0.64 -3.21
N THR A 63 -11.02 0.28 -4.49
CA THR A 63 -11.84 -0.72 -5.18
C THR A 63 -11.35 -2.15 -4.99
N TRP A 64 -10.17 -2.34 -4.38
CA TRP A 64 -9.60 -3.68 -4.20
C TRP A 64 -10.35 -4.52 -3.18
N THR A 65 -10.60 -5.78 -3.51
CA THR A 65 -11.05 -6.77 -2.54
C THR A 65 -9.86 -7.28 -1.71
N MET A 66 -9.77 -6.83 -0.45
CA MET A 66 -8.66 -7.16 0.45
C MET A 66 -8.82 -8.57 1.03
N ASN A 67 -7.83 -9.42 0.77
CA ASN A 67 -7.73 -10.75 1.35
C ASN A 67 -6.43 -10.84 2.18
N LYS A 68 -6.36 -11.75 3.15
CA LYS A 68 -5.19 -11.94 4.02
C LYS A 68 -3.89 -12.11 3.23
N LYS A 69 -3.96 -12.86 2.12
CA LYS A 69 -2.83 -13.06 1.20
C LYS A 69 -2.30 -11.75 0.58
N TYR A 70 -3.19 -10.81 0.24
CA TYR A 70 -2.80 -9.53 -0.36
C TYR A 70 -2.25 -8.56 0.68
N ARG A 71 -2.83 -8.55 1.88
CA ARG A 71 -2.29 -7.81 3.02
C ARG A 71 -0.84 -8.19 3.28
N SER A 72 -0.55 -9.49 3.44
CA SER A 72 0.82 -9.97 3.62
C SER A 72 1.74 -9.62 2.45
N LYS A 73 1.23 -9.62 1.20
CA LYS A 73 2.03 -9.28 0.02
C LYS A 73 2.36 -7.79 -0.06
N LEU A 74 1.44 -6.91 0.34
CA LEU A 74 1.68 -5.47 0.42
C LEU A 74 2.67 -5.15 1.54
N GLU A 75 2.51 -5.75 2.72
CA GLU A 75 3.46 -5.60 3.83
C GLU A 75 4.87 -6.11 3.46
N ALA A 76 4.96 -7.23 2.75
CA ALA A 76 6.24 -7.73 2.25
C ALA A 76 6.87 -6.81 1.19
N THR A 77 6.04 -6.13 0.39
CA THR A 77 6.50 -5.16 -0.61
C THR A 77 7.03 -3.89 0.07
N GLU A 78 6.34 -3.41 1.10
CA GLU A 78 6.78 -2.29 1.94
C GLU A 78 8.12 -2.61 2.63
N MET A 79 8.25 -3.78 3.25
CA MET A 79 9.53 -4.22 3.84
C MET A 79 10.65 -4.36 2.80
N TRP A 80 10.33 -4.81 1.58
CA TRP A 80 11.30 -4.89 0.49
C TRP A 80 11.86 -3.50 0.12
N MET A 81 11.02 -2.47 0.05
CA MET A 81 11.45 -1.08 -0.16
C MET A 81 12.33 -0.60 0.99
N TRP A 82 11.92 -0.82 2.24
CA TRP A 82 12.69 -0.39 3.40
C TRP A 82 14.10 -0.96 3.45
N ARG A 83 14.23 -2.27 3.19
CA ARG A 83 15.55 -2.91 3.10
C ARG A 83 16.42 -2.36 1.97
N LYS A 84 15.83 -1.87 0.89
CA LYS A 84 16.57 -1.25 -0.23
C LYS A 84 16.98 0.18 0.07
N THR A 85 16.14 0.95 0.76
CA THR A 85 16.48 2.30 1.22
C THR A 85 17.55 2.27 2.31
N ALA A 86 17.43 1.37 3.30
CA ALA A 86 18.42 1.19 4.36
C ALA A 86 19.77 0.63 3.87
N GLU A 87 19.86 0.24 2.59
CA GLU A 87 21.03 -0.41 2.00
C GLU A 87 21.58 -1.55 2.85
N THR A 88 20.69 -2.32 3.48
CA THR A 88 21.07 -3.45 4.33
C THR A 88 21.87 -4.44 3.48
N ARG A 89 23.16 -4.62 3.79
CA ARG A 89 23.95 -5.66 3.13
C ARG A 89 23.28 -6.99 3.43
N TRP A 90 23.15 -7.83 2.40
CA TRP A 90 22.58 -9.17 2.53
C TRP A 90 23.28 -10.02 3.61
N ILE A 91 24.52 -9.64 3.97
CA ILE A 91 25.39 -10.26 4.98
C ILE A 91 24.86 -10.01 6.40
N ASP A 92 24.24 -8.86 6.68
CA ASP A 92 23.95 -8.41 8.04
C ASP A 92 22.74 -9.12 8.68
N LYS A 93 22.03 -9.99 7.94
CA LYS A 93 20.85 -10.76 8.40
C LYS A 93 19.92 -9.97 9.36
N MET A 94 19.69 -8.68 9.05
CA MET A 94 18.97 -7.80 9.97
C MET A 94 17.51 -8.23 10.16
N ARG A 95 17.08 -8.22 11.42
CA ARG A 95 15.67 -8.42 11.80
C ARG A 95 14.80 -7.30 11.24
N ASN A 96 13.53 -7.59 10.96
CA ASN A 96 12.59 -6.59 10.44
C ASN A 96 12.47 -5.36 11.36
N GLU A 97 12.55 -5.58 12.68
CA GLU A 97 12.52 -4.52 13.70
C GLU A 97 13.70 -3.56 13.56
N GLN A 98 14.91 -4.07 13.37
CA GLN A 98 16.12 -3.25 13.22
C GLN A 98 16.09 -2.42 11.93
N VAL A 99 15.52 -2.97 10.85
CA VAL A 99 15.31 -2.22 9.60
C VAL A 99 14.34 -1.05 9.80
N LEU A 100 13.30 -1.23 10.63
CA LEU A 100 12.34 -0.17 10.97
C LEU A 100 12.90 0.86 11.96
N GLU A 101 14.02 0.56 12.63
CA GLU A 101 14.72 1.48 13.52
C GLU A 101 15.72 2.35 12.77
N GLU A 102 16.39 1.79 11.75
CA GLU A 102 17.31 2.53 10.86
C GLU A 102 16.55 3.49 9.91
N VAL A 103 15.39 3.07 9.43
CA VAL A 103 14.50 3.97 8.69
C VAL A 103 13.77 4.84 9.71
N PRO A 104 13.60 6.16 9.48
CA PRO A 104 12.88 7.06 10.40
C PRO A 104 11.41 6.68 10.70
N THR A 105 10.88 5.63 10.08
CA THR A 105 9.49 5.21 10.16
C THR A 105 9.37 3.91 10.96
N ARG A 106 8.95 4.03 12.23
CA ARG A 106 8.83 2.91 13.18
C ARG A 106 7.69 1.92 12.88
N GLU A 107 6.80 2.22 11.94
CA GLU A 107 5.60 1.41 11.69
C GLU A 107 5.28 1.22 10.20
N LYS A 108 4.67 0.09 9.86
CA LYS A 108 4.06 -0.14 8.54
C LYS A 108 2.88 0.81 8.33
N GLN A 109 2.99 1.70 7.34
CA GLN A 109 2.02 2.77 7.08
C GLN A 109 1.08 2.42 5.93
N LEU A 110 1.52 1.61 4.97
CA LEU A 110 0.81 1.37 3.72
C LEU A 110 -0.62 0.84 3.92
N MET A 111 -0.78 -0.15 4.80
CA MET A 111 -2.09 -0.72 5.09
C MET A 111 -3.04 0.28 5.74
N LYS A 112 -2.54 1.09 6.69
CA LYS A 112 -3.31 2.14 7.35
C LYS A 112 -3.78 3.19 6.34
N ILE A 113 -2.94 3.56 5.38
CA ILE A 113 -3.29 4.51 4.31
C ILE A 113 -4.41 3.94 3.43
N ILE A 114 -4.32 2.68 3.02
CA ILE A 114 -5.36 2.04 2.19
C ILE A 114 -6.68 1.95 2.94
N GLU A 115 -6.66 1.54 4.21
CA GLU A 115 -7.84 1.47 5.07
C GLU A 115 -8.47 2.86 5.26
N SER A 116 -7.66 3.89 5.51
CA SER A 116 -8.13 5.28 5.63
C SER A 116 -8.81 5.76 4.34
N ARG A 117 -8.23 5.49 3.15
CA ARG A 117 -8.82 5.88 1.87
C ARG A 117 -10.16 5.19 1.61
N LYS A 118 -10.25 3.88 1.89
CA LYS A 118 -11.51 3.13 1.80
C LYS A 118 -12.58 3.73 2.70
N LEU A 119 -12.24 4.03 3.96
CA LEU A 119 -13.18 4.65 4.90
C LEU A 119 -13.63 6.04 4.43
N LYS A 120 -12.72 6.85 3.88
CA LYS A 120 -13.07 8.15 3.27
C LYS A 120 -14.03 7.99 2.10
N LEU A 121 -13.81 7.03 1.21
CA LEU A 121 -14.72 6.75 0.09
C LEU A 121 -16.10 6.35 0.60
N VAL A 122 -16.16 5.45 1.59
CA VAL A 122 -17.43 5.05 2.22
C VAL A 122 -18.14 6.24 2.86
N GLY A 123 -17.41 7.08 3.61
CA GLY A 123 -17.96 8.30 4.19
C GLY A 123 -18.51 9.26 3.14
N HIS A 124 -17.80 9.44 2.02
CA HIS A 124 -18.27 10.26 0.91
C HIS A 124 -19.54 9.71 0.26
N ILE A 125 -19.61 8.39 0.04
CA ILE A 125 -20.81 7.73 -0.51
C ILE A 125 -22.01 7.92 0.41
N ILE A 126 -21.81 7.78 1.73
CA ILE A 126 -22.86 7.98 2.74
C ILE A 126 -23.32 9.45 2.73
N GLN A 127 -22.40 10.40 2.68
CA GLN A 127 -22.72 11.84 2.69
C GLN A 127 -23.52 12.31 1.47
N HIS A 128 -23.33 11.69 0.31
CA HIS A 128 -23.98 12.09 -0.94
C HIS A 128 -25.14 11.19 -1.37
N ASN A 129 -25.54 10.22 -0.55
CA ASN A 129 -26.71 9.39 -0.80
C ASN A 129 -27.68 9.46 0.38
N ASP A 130 -28.63 10.38 0.30
CA ASP A 130 -29.74 10.50 1.27
C ASP A 130 -30.49 9.18 1.43
N PHE A 131 -30.68 8.43 0.34
CA PHE A 131 -31.26 7.09 0.34
C PHE A 131 -30.51 6.07 1.22
N ILE A 132 -29.17 6.14 1.26
CA ILE A 132 -28.36 5.25 2.11
C ILE A 132 -28.49 5.65 3.56
N ILE A 133 -28.55 6.96 3.84
CA ILE A 133 -28.75 7.47 5.20
C ILE A 133 -30.11 7.00 5.74
N ASP A 134 -31.17 7.04 4.94
CA ASP A 134 -32.50 6.63 5.34
C ASP A 134 -32.58 5.12 5.63
N ILE A 135 -31.98 4.28 4.78
CA ILE A 135 -31.86 2.82 5.03
C ILE A 135 -31.10 2.53 6.33
N LEU A 136 -30.07 3.32 6.65
CA LEU A 136 -29.27 3.13 7.86
C LEU A 136 -29.99 3.62 9.12
N LYS A 137 -30.92 4.58 9.00
CA LYS A 137 -31.74 5.10 10.10
C LYS A 137 -32.98 4.25 10.40
N GLU A 138 -33.50 3.53 9.40
CA GLU A 138 -34.65 2.64 9.53
C GLU A 138 -34.33 1.27 10.17
N LYS A 139 -33.07 1.03 10.56
CA LYS A 139 -32.63 -0.15 11.32
C LYS A 139 -32.19 0.22 12.71
#